data_AF-A0A2X1RUZ3-F1
#
_entry.id   AF-A0A2X1RUZ3-F1
#
_cell.length_a   1.000
_cell.length_b   1.000
_cell.length_c   1.000
_cell.angle_alpha   90.00
_cell.angle_beta   90.00
_cell.angle_gamma   90.00
#
_symmetry.space_group_name_H-M   'P 1'
#
loop_
_entity.id
_entity.type
_entity.pdbx_description
1 polymer ?
#
loop_
_entity_poly.entity_id
_entity_poly.type
_entity_poly.pdbx_seq_one_letter_code
_entity_poly.pdbx_strand_id
1 'polypeptide(L)'
;MKFGGSQEEDKFLFESLPEQAQRFGLPNIEAFLPDRWFNQEGEILKLDGFNFEILHLPGHTPGHIGFIEHEKKVAFTGDVLFQGGYWSH
;
A
#
# COMPACT_ATOMS: atom_id res chain seq x y z
N MET A 1 8.27 16.41 3.90
CA MET A 1 8.27 15.16 3.09
C MET A 1 6.84 14.65 3.11
N LYS A 2 6.26 14.29 1.96
CA LYS A 2 4.88 13.77 1.89
C LYS A 2 4.93 12.24 1.88
N PHE A 3 4.07 11.59 2.66
CA PHE A 3 3.96 10.15 2.80
C PHE A 3 2.62 9.68 2.22
N GLY A 4 2.65 8.77 1.25
CA GLY A 4 1.46 8.14 0.70
C GLY A 4 1.11 6.87 1.48
N GLY A 5 -0.18 6.65 1.73
CA GLY A 5 -0.72 5.39 2.20
C GLY A 5 -1.18 4.53 1.02
N SER A 6 -1.68 3.34 1.32
CA SER A 6 -2.41 2.48 0.38
C SER A 6 -3.82 3.06 0.18
N GLN A 7 -4.87 2.36 0.61
CA GLN A 7 -6.21 2.92 0.71
C GLN A 7 -6.61 3.23 2.15
N GLU A 8 -7.63 4.06 2.29
CA GLU A 8 -8.18 4.43 3.59
C GLU A 8 -8.71 3.22 4.38
N GLU A 9 -9.05 2.12 3.71
CA GLU A 9 -9.40 0.83 4.33
C GLU A 9 -8.28 0.27 5.22
N ASP A 10 -7.02 0.67 5.01
CA ASP A 10 -5.87 0.30 5.84
C ASP A 10 -5.61 1.29 7.00
N LYS A 11 -6.45 2.31 7.18
CA LYS A 11 -6.28 3.33 8.24
C LYS A 11 -6.15 2.72 9.64
N PHE A 12 -6.88 1.64 9.92
CA PHE A 12 -6.81 0.95 11.22
C PHE A 12 -5.41 0.39 11.52
N LEU A 13 -4.62 0.07 10.49
CA LEU A 13 -3.23 -0.40 10.66
C LEU A 13 -2.34 0.72 11.20
N PHE A 14 -2.55 1.96 10.72
CA PHE A 14 -1.85 3.13 11.19
C PHE A 14 -2.29 3.54 12.61
N GLU A 15 -3.59 3.49 12.88
CA GLU A 15 -4.13 3.81 14.21
C GLU A 15 -3.70 2.81 15.28
N SER A 16 -3.46 1.54 14.91
CA SER A 16 -3.02 0.49 15.84
C SER A 16 -1.51 0.44 16.07
N LEU A 17 -0.71 1.29 15.41
CA LEU A 17 0.75 1.35 15.55
C LEU A 17 1.24 1.41 17.01
N PRO A 18 0.68 2.24 17.92
CA PRO A 18 1.13 2.29 19.31
C PRO A 18 0.92 0.97 20.04
N GLU A 19 -0.23 0.33 19.84
CA GLU A 19 -0.56 -0.96 20.45
C GLU A 19 0.35 -2.07 19.91
N GLN A 20 0.57 -2.09 18.60
CA GLN A 20 1.48 -3.05 17.96
C GLN A 20 2.91 -2.89 18.48
N ALA A 21 3.43 -1.67 18.58
CA ALA A 21 4.76 -1.42 19.11
C ALA A 21 4.92 -1.96 20.54
N GLN A 22 3.92 -1.75 21.40
CA GLN A 22 3.92 -2.32 22.76
C GLN A 22 3.91 -3.85 22.73
N ARG A 23 3.06 -4.47 21.91
CA ARG A 23 2.96 -5.94 21.78
C ARG A 23 4.28 -6.57 21.32
N PHE A 24 5.04 -5.88 20.47
CA PHE A 24 6.35 -6.33 19.98
C PHE A 24 7.54 -5.89 20.84
N GLY A 25 7.32 -5.19 21.96
CA GLY A 25 8.39 -4.71 22.83
C GLY A 25 9.26 -3.61 22.20
N LEU A 26 8.72 -2.89 21.22
CA LEU A 26 9.35 -1.76 20.54
C LEU A 26 9.12 -0.47 21.35
N PRO A 27 9.96 0.57 21.14
CA PRO A 27 9.69 1.91 21.68
C PRO A 27 8.29 2.39 21.30
N ASN A 28 7.66 3.17 22.18
CA ASN A 28 6.35 3.73 21.90
C ASN A 28 6.43 4.63 20.66
N ILE A 29 5.60 4.33 19.66
CA ILE A 29 5.43 5.14 18.45
C ILE A 29 4.05 5.79 18.49
N GLU A 30 3.97 7.03 18.05
CA GLU A 30 2.68 7.69 17.86
C GLU A 30 2.03 7.18 16.56
N ALA A 31 0.71 7.07 16.57
CA ALA A 31 -0.03 6.84 15.35
C ALA A 31 0.12 8.06 14.44
N PHE A 32 0.28 7.82 13.15
CA PHE A 32 0.33 8.87 12.13
C PHE A 32 -0.48 8.42 10.92
N LEU A 33 -1.04 9.38 10.19
CA LEU A 33 -1.75 9.10 8.95
C LEU A 33 -0.91 9.58 7.76
N PRO A 34 -1.03 8.92 6.61
CA PRO A 34 -0.42 9.41 5.37
C PRO A 34 -1.07 10.73 4.94
N ASP A 35 -0.32 11.52 4.17
CA ASP A 35 -0.79 12.77 3.58
C ASP A 35 -1.77 12.55 2.42
N ARG A 36 -1.80 11.32 1.87
CA ARG A 36 -2.62 10.95 0.71
C ARG A 36 -2.96 9.46 0.74
N TRP A 37 -4.21 9.15 0.40
CA TRP A 37 -4.70 7.81 0.10
C TRP A 37 -4.95 7.64 -1.40
N PHE A 38 -4.75 6.43 -1.92
CA PHE A 38 -5.00 6.07 -3.31
C PHE A 38 -6.28 5.23 -3.43
N ASN A 39 -7.42 5.86 -3.15
CA ASN A 39 -8.72 5.19 -3.07
C ASN A 39 -9.37 4.91 -4.44
N GLN A 40 -8.78 5.40 -5.53
CA GLN A 40 -9.37 5.29 -6.87
C GLN A 40 -8.62 4.26 -7.71
N GLU A 41 -9.35 3.22 -8.14
CA GLU A 41 -8.84 2.20 -9.08
C GLU A 41 -8.48 2.85 -10.41
N GLY A 42 -7.35 2.46 -10.98
CA GLY A 42 -6.88 2.97 -12.26
C GLY A 42 -6.37 4.41 -12.20
N GLU A 43 -6.21 5.01 -11.02
CA GLU A 43 -5.58 6.32 -10.89
C GLU A 43 -4.16 6.27 -11.47
N ILE A 44 -3.77 7.29 -12.24
CA ILE A 44 -2.42 7.39 -12.81
C ILE A 44 -1.53 8.29 -11.98
N LEU A 45 -0.53 7.70 -11.34
CA LEU A 45 0.54 8.39 -10.64
C LEU A 45 1.72 8.65 -11.59
N LYS A 46 1.98 9.94 -11.85
CA LYS A 46 3.09 10.38 -12.71
C LYS A 46 4.33 10.67 -11.89
N LEU A 47 5.42 9.94 -12.14
CA LEU A 47 6.70 10.10 -11.44
C LEU A 47 7.86 9.95 -12.42
N ASP A 48 8.64 11.01 -12.60
CA ASP A 48 9.90 11.01 -13.36
C ASP A 48 9.85 10.26 -14.72
N GLY A 49 8.81 10.55 -15.51
CA GLY A 49 8.61 9.92 -16.82
C GLY A 49 7.94 8.53 -16.80
N PHE A 50 7.51 8.04 -15.64
CA PHE A 50 6.66 6.87 -15.47
C PHE A 50 5.20 7.28 -15.27
N ASN A 51 4.28 6.48 -15.82
CA ASN A 51 2.84 6.59 -15.61
C ASN A 51 2.37 5.32 -14.91
N PHE A 52 2.42 5.29 -13.58
CA PHE A 52 1.97 4.13 -12.81
C PHE A 52 0.45 4.14 -12.67
N GLU A 53 -0.21 3.12 -13.19
CA GLU A 53 -1.59 2.83 -12.87
C GLU A 53 -1.66 2.13 -11.51
N ILE A 54 -2.55 2.62 -10.66
CA ILE A 54 -2.83 2.05 -9.35
C ILE A 54 -3.88 0.95 -9.49
N LEU A 55 -3.53 -0.24 -9.03
CA LEU A 55 -4.39 -1.42 -9.01
C LEU A 55 -4.80 -1.74 -7.58
N HIS A 56 -6.08 -1.94 -7.31
CA HIS A 56 -6.54 -2.42 -6.02
C HIS A 56 -6.39 -3.94 -5.99
N LEU A 57 -5.63 -4.42 -5.02
CA LEU A 57 -5.28 -5.83 -4.90
C LEU A 57 -5.60 -6.31 -3.47
N PRO A 58 -6.88 -6.28 -3.03
CA PRO A 58 -7.26 -6.65 -1.68
C PRO A 58 -6.90 -8.13 -1.41
N GLY A 59 -6.36 -8.41 -0.23
CA GLY A 59 -5.87 -9.73 0.14
C GLY A 59 -5.16 -9.70 1.49
N HIS A 60 -3.85 -9.46 1.50
CA HIS A 60 -3.05 -9.37 2.72
C HIS A 60 -3.56 -8.27 3.67
N THR A 61 -3.98 -7.13 3.11
CA THR A 61 -4.76 -6.11 3.80
C THR A 61 -5.98 -5.70 2.96
N PRO A 62 -7.04 -5.15 3.58
CA PRO A 62 -8.23 -4.70 2.86
C PRO A 62 -7.94 -3.59 1.85
N GLY A 63 -7.04 -2.66 2.16
CA GLY A 63 -6.69 -1.51 1.33
C GLY A 63 -5.45 -1.70 0.46
N HIS A 64 -4.96 -2.93 0.29
CA HIS A 64 -3.72 -3.19 -0.44
C HIS A 64 -3.79 -2.76 -1.92
N ILE A 65 -2.70 -2.15 -2.42
CA ILE A 65 -2.56 -1.64 -3.79
C ILE A 65 -1.27 -2.11 -4.45
N GLY A 66 -1.29 -2.21 -5.78
CA GLY A 66 -0.12 -2.35 -6.62
C GLY A 66 0.02 -1.19 -7.60
N PHE A 67 1.21 -1.04 -8.18
CA PHE A 67 1.52 -0.07 -9.22
C PHE A 67 1.99 -0.82 -10.47
N ILE A 68 1.42 -0.51 -11.63
CA ILE A 68 1.88 -1.05 -12.91
C ILE A 68 2.21 0.08 -13.89
N GLU A 69 3.35 -0.05 -14.57
CA GLU A 69 3.72 0.76 -15.70
C GLU A 69 3.74 -0.13 -16.96
N HIS A 70 2.81 0.14 -17.87
CA HIS A 70 2.56 -0.69 -19.04
C HIS A 70 3.60 -0.57 -20.17
N GLU A 71 4.10 0.63 -20.43
CA GLU A 71 5.05 0.90 -21.53
C GLU A 71 6.41 0.27 -21.25
N LYS A 72 6.89 0.42 -20.01
CA LYS A 72 8.18 -0.09 -19.54
C LYS A 72 8.06 -1.48 -18.94
N LYS A 73 6.84 -2.00 -18.80
CA LYS A 73 6.51 -3.35 -18.30
C LYS A 73 7.10 -3.61 -16.90
N VAL A 74 6.91 -2.66 -16.00
CA VAL A 74 7.35 -2.73 -14.61
C VAL A 74 6.13 -2.79 -13.70
N ALA A 75 6.14 -3.70 -12.72
CA ALA A 75 5.08 -3.77 -11.71
C ALA A 75 5.67 -3.85 -10.30
N PHE A 76 5.09 -3.08 -9.38
CA PHE A 76 5.35 -3.13 -7.95
C PHE A 76 4.06 -3.56 -7.26
N THR A 77 3.97 -4.82 -6.84
CA THR A 77 2.70 -5.43 -6.43
C THR A 77 2.60 -5.69 -4.93
N GLY A 78 3.48 -5.07 -4.14
CA GLY A 78 3.65 -5.44 -2.73
C GLY A 78 3.97 -6.92 -2.61
N ASP A 79 3.22 -7.61 -1.75
CA ASP A 79 3.35 -9.02 -1.44
C ASP A 79 2.33 -9.92 -2.18
N VAL A 80 1.66 -9.42 -3.23
CA VAL A 80 0.61 -10.20 -3.94
C VAL A 80 1.15 -11.12 -5.03
N LEU A 81 2.26 -10.77 -5.69
CA LEU A 81 2.81 -11.61 -6.77
C LEU A 81 3.99 -12.45 -6.28
N PHE A 82 3.76 -13.76 -6.17
CA PHE A 82 4.83 -14.75 -6.01
C PHE A 82 4.93 -15.64 -7.25
N GLN A 83 6.15 -16.05 -7.59
CA GLN A 83 6.37 -17.01 -8.67
C GLN A 83 5.77 -18.38 -8.29
N GLY A 84 4.53 -18.65 -8.72
CA GLY A 84 3.83 -19.92 -8.43
C GLY A 84 2.36 -19.79 -8.02
N GLY A 85 1.81 -18.59 -7.82
CA GLY A 85 0.39 -18.39 -7.56
C GLY A 85 0.07 -17.15 -6.72
N TYR A 86 -1.19 -16.71 -6.80
CA TYR A 86 -1.77 -15.63 -6.00
C TYR A 86 -2.23 -16.19 -4.65
N TRP A 87 -2.05 -15.44 -3.56
CA TRP A 87 -2.75 -15.71 -2.30
C TRP A 87 -4.22 -15.33 -2.46
N SER A 88 -5.11 -16.31 -2.57
CA SER A 88 -6.56 -16.12 -2.38
C SER A 88 -6.96 -16.76 -1.06
N HIS A 89 -7.61 -16.01 -0.18
CA HIS A 89 -8.41 -16.58 0.91
C HIS A 89 -9.68 -17.23 0.37
#